data_AF-A0AAD7CD19-F1
#
_entry.id   AF-A0AAD7CD19-F1
#
_cell.length_a   1.000
_cell.length_b   1.000
_cell.length_c   1.000
_cell.angle_alpha   90.00
_cell.angle_beta   90.00
_cell.angle_gamma   90.00
#
_symmetry.space_group_name_H-M   'P 1'
#
loop_
_entity.id
_entity.type
_entity.pdbx_description
1 polymer ?
#
loop_
_entity_poly.entity_id
_entity_poly.type
_entity_poly.pdbx_seq_one_letter_code
_entity_poly.pdbx_strand_id
1 'polypeptide(L)'
;CAIPVIEDLLPEPYNSEILDILFTLAEWHTLAKLKLHTDATLNLLALANKGVGRLLRRFKRVTCPDFATKELPSEEASRGRAQARKAAKGKGKARARPVKTTPKVKEYSLLTYKLHSLGDYLPTIRWFGTSDSYSTQPVRAKNIFSADRYTHSGDRESWNIAASNIFTRAPIKTVRSAK
;
A
#
# COMPACT_ATOMS: atom_id res chain seq x y z
N CYS A 1 14.74 6.01 7.26
CA CYS A 1 15.69 5.81 6.15
C CYS A 1 16.10 4.34 6.14
N ALA A 2 16.16 3.68 4.99
CA ALA A 2 16.55 2.26 4.86
C ALA A 2 17.84 2.06 4.05
N ILE A 3 18.48 3.16 3.61
CA ILE A 3 19.67 3.17 2.75
C ILE A 3 20.81 2.31 3.34
N PRO A 4 21.20 2.44 4.63
CA PRO A 4 22.34 1.69 5.17
C PRO A 4 22.14 0.17 5.22
N VAL A 5 20.90 -0.31 5.13
CA VAL A 5 20.58 -1.74 5.14
C VAL A 5 20.67 -2.35 3.74
N ILE A 6 20.53 -1.51 2.72
CA ILE A 6 20.48 -1.90 1.31
C ILE A 6 21.82 -1.62 0.62
N GLU A 7 22.62 -0.71 1.17
CA GLU A 7 23.99 -0.46 0.75
C GLU A 7 24.81 -1.76 0.78
N ASP A 8 25.48 -2.05 -0.33
CA ASP A 8 26.27 -3.26 -0.60
C ASP A 8 25.51 -4.59 -0.51
N LEU A 9 24.16 -4.56 -0.43
CA LEU A 9 23.36 -5.78 -0.40
C LEU A 9 23.28 -6.45 -1.78
N LEU A 10 23.36 -5.67 -2.84
CA LEU A 10 23.20 -6.13 -4.23
C LEU A 10 24.49 -5.94 -5.03
N PRO A 11 24.73 -6.74 -6.08
CA PRO A 11 25.87 -6.51 -6.95
C PRO A 11 25.67 -5.25 -7.81
N GLU A 12 26.77 -4.58 -8.12
CA GLU A 12 26.75 -3.51 -9.14
C GLU A 12 26.43 -4.11 -10.53
N PRO A 13 25.67 -3.39 -11.39
CA PRO A 13 25.26 -1.99 -11.27
C PRO A 13 23.93 -1.73 -10.54
N TYR A 14 23.28 -2.78 -10.01
CA TYR A 14 21.90 -2.67 -9.52
C TYR A 14 21.78 -1.97 -8.17
N ASN A 15 22.81 -2.12 -7.32
CA ASN A 15 22.87 -1.51 -6.01
C ASN A 15 22.80 0.01 -6.09
N SER A 16 23.72 0.63 -6.82
CA SER A 16 23.71 2.08 -7.06
C SER A 16 22.38 2.59 -7.62
N GLU A 17 21.79 1.88 -8.60
CA GLU A 17 20.50 2.27 -9.18
C GLU A 17 19.34 2.20 -8.17
N ILE A 18 19.31 1.19 -7.29
CA ILE A 18 18.28 1.07 -6.25
C ILE A 18 18.46 2.12 -5.16
N LEU A 19 19.70 2.41 -4.76
CA LEU A 19 20.00 3.45 -3.77
C LEU A 19 19.59 4.83 -4.29
N ASP A 20 19.85 5.15 -5.56
CA ASP A 20 19.39 6.39 -6.20
C ASP A 20 17.87 6.53 -6.15
N ILE A 21 17.14 5.45 -6.45
CA ILE A 21 15.67 5.42 -6.39
C ILE A 21 15.19 5.66 -4.97
N LEU A 22 15.77 4.98 -3.98
CA LEU A 22 15.40 5.10 -2.57
C LEU A 22 15.66 6.51 -2.03
N PHE A 23 16.81 7.08 -2.35
CA PHE A 23 17.17 8.43 -1.97
C PHE A 23 16.21 9.46 -2.56
N THR A 24 15.95 9.37 -3.88
CA THR A 24 15.06 10.32 -4.56
C THR A 24 13.60 10.18 -4.10
N LEU A 25 13.13 8.97 -3.81
CA LEU A 25 11.81 8.74 -3.22
C LEU A 25 11.72 9.29 -1.80
N ALA A 26 12.79 9.18 -1.01
CA ALA A 26 12.85 9.77 0.33
C ALA A 26 12.81 11.30 0.25
N GLU A 27 13.59 11.92 -0.64
CA GLU A 27 13.54 13.36 -0.92
C GLU A 27 12.11 13.78 -1.30
N TRP A 28 11.52 13.15 -2.30
CA TRP A 28 10.15 13.43 -2.72
C TRP A 28 9.16 13.32 -1.57
N HIS A 29 9.24 12.26 -0.75
CA HIS A 29 8.35 12.04 0.38
C HIS A 29 8.52 13.10 1.49
N THR A 30 9.75 13.53 1.77
CA THR A 30 10.00 14.60 2.75
C THR A 30 9.45 15.93 2.28
N LEU A 31 9.64 16.27 0.99
CA LEU A 31 9.11 17.48 0.39
C LEU A 31 7.59 17.48 0.36
N ALA A 32 6.97 16.35 0.00
CA ALA A 32 5.51 16.21 -0.06
C ALA A 32 4.82 16.32 1.32
N LYS A 33 5.55 16.07 2.41
CA LYS A 33 5.04 16.10 3.79
C LYS A 33 5.41 17.36 4.57
N LEU A 34 6.00 18.37 3.92
CA LEU A 34 6.27 19.62 4.61
C LEU A 34 4.97 20.24 5.13
N LYS A 35 5.01 20.74 6.36
CA LYS A 35 3.87 21.45 6.98
C LYS A 35 3.67 22.86 6.43
N LEU A 36 4.68 23.37 5.73
CA LEU A 36 4.67 24.67 5.08
C LEU A 36 5.28 24.52 3.70
N HIS A 37 4.53 24.92 2.67
CA HIS A 37 5.02 24.97 1.30
C HIS A 37 5.28 26.42 0.89
N THR A 38 6.41 26.64 0.24
CA THR A 38 6.75 27.87 -0.46
C THR A 38 6.91 27.55 -1.95
N ASP A 39 6.94 28.55 -2.82
CA ASP A 39 7.19 28.32 -4.25
C ASP A 39 8.51 27.55 -4.49
N ALA A 40 9.53 27.82 -3.66
CA ALA A 40 10.79 27.10 -3.71
C ALA A 40 10.64 25.60 -3.39
N THR A 41 9.92 25.24 -2.32
CA THR A 41 9.76 23.82 -1.96
C THR A 41 8.83 23.08 -2.91
N LEU A 42 7.84 23.77 -3.50
CA LEU A 42 7.02 23.21 -4.58
C LEU A 42 7.85 22.96 -5.85
N ASN A 43 8.77 23.86 -6.19
CA ASN A 43 9.68 23.65 -7.31
C ASN A 43 10.61 22.46 -7.06
N LEU A 44 11.16 22.32 -5.84
CA LEU A 44 11.95 21.14 -5.46
C LEU A 44 11.11 19.86 -5.56
N LEU A 45 9.86 19.87 -5.09
CA LEU A 45 8.97 18.71 -5.19
C LEU A 45 8.69 18.32 -6.65
N ALA A 46 8.54 19.31 -7.53
CA ALA A 46 8.38 19.08 -8.97
C ALA A 46 9.62 18.45 -9.61
N LEU A 47 10.81 18.91 -9.22
CA LEU A 47 12.08 18.33 -9.67
C LEU A 47 12.26 16.90 -9.16
N ALA A 48 12.03 16.67 -7.86
CA ALA A 48 12.10 15.35 -7.24
C ALA A 48 11.13 14.37 -7.93
N ASN A 49 9.89 14.78 -8.22
CA ASN A 49 8.91 13.94 -8.90
C ASN A 49 9.36 13.55 -10.33
N LYS A 50 9.95 14.49 -11.08
CA LYS A 50 10.58 14.20 -12.37
C LYS A 50 11.76 13.23 -12.23
N GLY A 51 12.57 13.40 -11.17
CA GLY A 51 13.68 12.52 -10.81
C GLY A 51 13.22 11.09 -10.57
N VAL A 52 12.23 10.89 -9.70
CA VAL A 52 11.59 9.59 -9.43
C VAL A 52 11.11 8.95 -10.74
N GLY A 53 10.37 9.70 -11.55
CA GLY A 53 9.86 9.19 -12.83
C GLY A 53 10.95 8.81 -13.83
N ARG A 54 12.12 9.48 -13.80
CA ARG A 54 13.28 9.15 -14.64
C ARG A 54 13.96 7.87 -14.16
N LEU A 55 14.21 7.75 -12.86
CA LEU A 55 14.89 6.60 -12.27
C LEU A 55 14.03 5.33 -12.38
N LEU A 56 12.73 5.40 -12.12
CA LEU A 56 11.85 4.23 -12.28
C LEU A 56 11.75 3.74 -13.74
N ARG A 57 11.81 4.66 -14.72
CA ARG A 57 11.88 4.30 -16.14
C ARG A 57 13.22 3.66 -16.50
N ARG A 58 14.32 4.15 -15.92
CA ARG A 58 15.65 3.55 -16.06
C ARG A 58 15.67 2.14 -15.48
N PHE A 59 15.18 1.96 -14.25
CA PHE A 59 15.08 0.68 -13.57
C PHE A 59 14.28 -0.35 -14.36
N LYS A 60 13.14 0.08 -14.94
CA LYS A 60 12.35 -0.78 -15.83
C LYS A 60 13.13 -1.23 -17.07
N ARG A 61 13.94 -0.34 -17.65
CA ARG A 61 14.64 -0.59 -18.91
C ARG A 61 15.95 -1.36 -18.71
N VAL A 62 16.65 -1.12 -17.62
CA VAL A 62 18.01 -1.62 -17.39
C VAL A 62 17.99 -2.80 -16.42
N THR A 63 17.41 -2.64 -15.23
CA THR A 63 17.43 -3.68 -14.20
C THR A 63 16.42 -4.79 -14.46
N CYS A 64 15.17 -4.44 -14.77
CA CYS A 64 14.08 -5.43 -14.84
C CYS A 64 14.30 -6.56 -15.87
N PRO A 65 14.92 -6.35 -17.05
CA PRO A 65 15.21 -7.44 -17.99
C PRO A 65 16.14 -8.53 -17.42
N ASP A 66 17.05 -8.17 -16.51
CA ASP A 66 18.03 -9.09 -15.94
C ASP A 66 17.41 -10.03 -14.87
N PHE A 67 16.23 -9.67 -14.35
CA PHE A 67 15.53 -10.45 -13.32
C PHE A 67 14.23 -11.04 -13.85
N ALA A 68 14.22 -12.35 -14.09
CA ALA A 68 13.03 -13.09 -14.51
C ALA A 68 12.02 -13.28 -13.35
N THR A 69 11.20 -12.26 -13.09
CA THR A 69 10.17 -12.28 -12.05
C THR A 69 8.94 -13.09 -12.48
N LYS A 70 8.43 -13.92 -11.56
CA LYS A 70 7.24 -14.77 -11.76
C LYS A 70 6.21 -14.48 -10.67
N GLU A 71 4.95 -14.79 -10.95
CA GLU A 71 3.88 -14.75 -9.96
C GLU A 71 4.23 -15.60 -8.73
N LEU A 72 3.81 -15.13 -7.55
CA LEU A 72 3.95 -15.93 -6.33
C LEU A 72 3.03 -17.16 -6.40
N PRO A 73 3.34 -18.27 -5.71
CA PRO A 73 2.49 -19.47 -5.69
C PRO A 73 1.05 -19.18 -5.24
N SER A 74 0.87 -18.20 -4.35
CA SER A 74 -0.44 -17.75 -3.87
C SER A 74 -1.24 -17.02 -4.96
N GLU A 75 -0.60 -16.14 -5.72
CA GLU A 75 -1.19 -15.43 -6.86
C GLU A 75 -1.58 -16.40 -7.96
N GLU A 76 -0.68 -17.34 -8.29
CA GLU A 76 -0.94 -18.40 -9.25
C GLU A 76 -2.15 -19.25 -8.85
N ALA A 77 -2.19 -19.73 -7.61
CA ALA A 77 -3.31 -20.52 -7.11
C ALA A 77 -4.62 -19.72 -7.13
N SER A 78 -4.58 -18.42 -6.81
CA SER A 78 -5.75 -17.53 -6.88
C SER A 78 -6.28 -17.39 -8.31
N ARG A 79 -5.37 -17.28 -9.29
CA ARG A 79 -5.71 -17.21 -10.72
C ARG A 79 -6.28 -18.53 -11.22
N GLY A 80 -5.70 -19.67 -10.84
CA GLY A 80 -6.24 -20.99 -11.15
C GLY A 80 -7.67 -21.17 -10.63
N ARG A 81 -7.93 -20.77 -9.37
CA ARG A 81 -9.30 -20.75 -8.80
C ARG A 81 -10.24 -19.84 -9.58
N ALA A 82 -9.78 -18.65 -9.98
CA ALA A 82 -10.59 -17.72 -10.77
C ALA A 82 -10.92 -18.26 -12.16
N GLN A 83 -9.97 -18.90 -12.84
CA GLN A 83 -10.19 -19.55 -14.14
C GLN A 83 -11.17 -20.73 -14.01
N ALA A 84 -11.01 -21.57 -13.00
CA ALA A 84 -11.95 -22.67 -12.72
C ALA A 84 -13.38 -22.15 -12.44
N ARG A 85 -13.52 -21.05 -11.68
CA ARG A 85 -14.82 -20.39 -11.45
C ARG A 85 -15.44 -19.82 -12.74
N LYS A 86 -14.63 -19.23 -13.62
CA LYS A 86 -15.10 -18.74 -14.93
C LYS A 86 -15.52 -19.90 -15.84
N ALA A 87 -14.76 -20.98 -15.88
CA ALA A 87 -15.10 -22.19 -16.65
C ALA A 87 -16.38 -22.87 -16.14
N ALA A 88 -16.57 -22.93 -14.81
CA ALA A 88 -17.77 -23.49 -14.19
C ALA A 88 -19.04 -22.65 -14.43
N LYS A 89 -18.92 -21.34 -14.69
CA LYS A 89 -20.06 -20.49 -15.08
C LYS A 89 -20.54 -20.73 -16.52
N GLY A 90 -19.72 -21.31 -17.40
CA GLY A 90 -20.04 -21.53 -18.82
C GLY A 90 -20.49 -22.94 -19.19
N LYS A 91 -20.25 -23.95 -18.34
CA LYS A 91 -20.71 -25.33 -18.54
C LYS A 91 -21.35 -25.85 -17.25
N GLY A 92 -22.66 -26.11 -17.31
CA GLY A 92 -23.43 -26.61 -16.16
C GLY A 92 -22.75 -27.80 -15.48
N LYS A 93 -22.67 -27.75 -14.14
CA LYS A 93 -22.32 -28.80 -13.15
C LYS A 93 -21.30 -29.89 -13.55
N ALA A 94 -20.37 -29.63 -14.46
CA ALA A 94 -19.23 -30.52 -14.68
C ALA A 94 -18.14 -30.19 -13.64
N ARG A 95 -17.71 -31.22 -12.89
CA ARG A 95 -16.70 -31.13 -11.84
C ARG A 95 -15.42 -30.51 -12.43
N ALA A 96 -15.14 -29.25 -12.08
CA ALA A 96 -14.00 -28.51 -12.61
C ALA A 96 -12.70 -29.24 -12.24
N ARG A 97 -12.00 -29.79 -13.24
CA ARG A 97 -10.65 -30.31 -13.05
C ARG A 97 -9.75 -29.17 -12.56
N PRO A 98 -8.86 -29.40 -11.58
CA PRO A 98 -7.88 -28.40 -11.20
C PRO A 98 -7.03 -28.08 -12.43
N VAL A 99 -7.16 -26.85 -12.94
CA VAL A 99 -6.30 -26.35 -14.00
C VAL A 99 -4.92 -26.22 -13.38
N LYS A 100 -3.99 -27.10 -13.79
CA LYS A 100 -2.57 -26.90 -13.52
C LYS A 100 -2.16 -25.65 -14.30
N THR A 101 -2.14 -24.51 -13.63
CA THR A 101 -1.53 -23.33 -14.19
C THR A 101 -0.02 -23.46 -14.07
N THR A 102 0.72 -22.78 -14.93
CA THR A 102 2.15 -22.56 -14.76
C THR A 102 2.39 -21.15 -14.22
N PRO A 103 3.46 -20.91 -13.44
CA PRO A 103 3.82 -19.58 -12.99
C PRO A 103 3.99 -18.66 -14.20
N LYS A 104 3.26 -17.54 -14.21
CA LYS A 104 3.35 -16.58 -15.31
C LYS A 104 4.45 -15.57 -15.00
N VAL A 105 5.21 -15.20 -16.03
CA VAL A 105 6.19 -14.11 -15.95
C VAL A 105 5.46 -12.80 -15.66
N LYS A 106 5.94 -12.06 -14.68
CA LYS A 106 5.33 -10.83 -14.21
C LYS A 106 6.32 -9.68 -14.30
N GLU A 107 6.16 -8.85 -15.32
CA GLU A 107 7.01 -7.67 -15.50
C GLU A 107 6.61 -6.51 -14.57
N TYR A 108 7.59 -5.66 -14.27
CA TYR A 108 7.37 -4.41 -13.55
C TYR A 108 6.53 -3.43 -14.38
N SER A 109 5.42 -2.98 -13.80
CA SER A 109 4.50 -2.02 -14.44
C SER A 109 4.62 -0.64 -13.81
N LEU A 110 4.94 0.35 -14.64
CA LEU A 110 4.89 1.76 -14.29
C LEU A 110 3.46 2.31 -14.28
N LEU A 111 2.50 1.56 -14.83
CA LEU A 111 1.12 2.02 -14.98
C LEU A 111 0.26 1.77 -13.74
N THR A 112 0.86 1.86 -12.56
CA THR A 112 0.14 1.66 -11.29
C THR A 112 -0.39 2.98 -10.76
N TYR A 113 -1.57 2.92 -10.12
CA TYR A 113 -2.16 4.10 -9.48
C TYR A 113 -1.19 4.78 -8.51
N LYS A 114 -0.45 3.99 -7.71
CA LYS A 114 0.52 4.48 -6.73
C LYS A 114 1.58 5.41 -7.33
N LEU A 115 2.02 5.13 -8.56
CA LEU A 115 3.04 5.95 -9.23
C LEU A 115 2.43 7.20 -9.87
N HIS A 116 1.21 7.10 -10.40
CA HIS A 116 0.51 8.26 -10.95
C HIS A 116 0.13 9.25 -9.87
N SER A 117 -0.32 8.75 -8.71
CA SER A 117 -0.70 9.59 -7.58
C SER A 117 0.45 10.46 -7.07
N LEU A 118 1.72 10.09 -7.31
CA LEU A 118 2.88 10.93 -6.92
C LEU A 118 2.88 12.28 -7.65
N GLY A 119 2.42 12.32 -8.89
CA GLY A 119 2.28 13.55 -9.66
C GLY A 119 1.16 14.44 -9.17
N ASP A 120 0.12 13.86 -8.59
CA ASP A 120 -1.08 14.57 -8.14
C ASP A 120 -0.82 15.39 -6.85
N TYR A 121 0.21 15.04 -6.07
CA TYR A 121 0.55 15.80 -4.84
C TYR A 121 0.81 17.28 -5.11
N LEU A 122 1.56 17.60 -6.16
CA LEU A 122 1.91 18.99 -6.51
C LEU A 122 0.69 19.89 -6.73
N PRO A 123 -0.23 19.57 -7.66
CA PRO A 123 -1.44 20.34 -7.82
C PRO A 123 -2.28 20.31 -6.53
N THR A 124 -2.48 19.16 -5.89
CA THR A 124 -3.28 19.08 -4.66
C THR A 124 -2.77 20.03 -3.58
N ILE A 125 -1.45 20.09 -3.35
CA ILE A 125 -0.85 20.99 -2.37
C ILE A 125 -1.07 22.46 -2.76
N ARG A 126 -0.99 22.79 -4.05
CA ARG A 126 -1.19 24.16 -4.54
C ARG A 126 -2.63 24.63 -4.39
N TRP A 127 -3.61 23.76 -4.63
CA TRP A 127 -5.04 24.10 -4.58
C TRP A 127 -5.61 24.07 -3.15
N PHE A 128 -5.19 23.10 -2.35
CA PHE A 128 -5.84 22.79 -1.07
C PHE A 128 -4.93 22.93 0.15
N GLY A 129 -3.65 23.26 -0.04
CA GLY A 129 -2.68 23.38 1.04
C GLY A 129 -2.09 22.03 1.48
N THR A 130 -1.48 22.01 2.66
CA THR A 130 -0.69 20.87 3.14
C THR A 130 -1.59 19.68 3.51
N SER A 131 -1.14 18.46 3.22
CA SER A 131 -1.95 17.26 3.47
C SER A 131 -1.96 16.77 4.93
N ASP A 132 -1.22 17.42 5.84
CA ASP A 132 -1.11 17.05 7.27
C ASP A 132 -2.48 17.18 8.00
N SER A 133 -3.37 18.04 7.48
CA SER A 133 -4.64 18.39 8.12
C SER A 133 -5.86 17.59 7.64
N TYR A 134 -5.70 16.63 6.71
CA TYR A 134 -6.86 15.87 6.20
C TYR A 134 -7.35 14.74 7.12
N SER A 135 -6.57 14.38 8.14
CA SER A 135 -6.99 13.37 9.12
C SER A 135 -7.95 13.98 10.14
N THR A 136 -9.14 13.39 10.30
CA THR A 136 -10.08 13.72 11.39
C THR A 136 -9.80 12.96 12.69
N GLN A 137 -8.81 12.05 12.68
CA GLN A 137 -8.38 11.33 13.89
C GLN A 137 -7.92 12.23 15.05
N PRO A 138 -7.27 13.40 14.84
CA PRO A 138 -6.93 14.33 15.91
C PRO A 138 -8.17 14.85 16.67
N VAL A 139 -9.31 14.96 15.99
CA VAL A 139 -10.59 15.37 16.61
C VAL A 139 -11.22 14.20 17.36
N ARG A 140 -11.15 12.98 16.79
CA ARG A 140 -11.65 11.76 17.43
C ARG A 140 -10.90 11.40 18.72
N ALA A 141 -9.58 11.59 18.76
CA ALA A 141 -8.77 11.38 19.96
C ALA A 141 -9.18 12.35 21.08
N LYS A 142 -9.41 13.64 20.76
CA LYS A 142 -9.89 14.63 21.73
C LYS A 142 -11.27 14.26 22.28
N ASN A 143 -12.17 13.74 21.46
CA ASN A 143 -13.51 13.35 21.91
C ASN A 143 -13.52 12.08 22.79
N ILE A 144 -12.61 11.13 22.55
CA ILE A 144 -12.44 9.95 23.43
C ILE A 144 -11.92 10.40 24.81
N PHE A 145 -10.92 11.29 24.87
CA PHE A 145 -10.44 11.86 26.13
C PHE A 145 -11.41 12.84 26.81
N SER A 146 -12.43 13.33 26.09
CA SER A 146 -13.47 14.21 26.64
C SER A 146 -14.67 13.43 27.16
N ALA A 147 -14.99 12.27 26.53
CA ALA A 147 -16.03 11.36 27.01
C ALA A 147 -15.66 10.71 28.35
N ASP A 148 -14.39 10.36 28.57
CA ASP A 148 -13.91 9.81 29.86
C ASP A 148 -14.00 10.80 31.03
N ARG A 149 -14.14 12.11 30.77
CA ARG A 149 -14.30 13.14 31.81
C ARG A 149 -15.75 13.52 32.11
N TYR A 150 -16.72 12.96 31.39
CA TYR A 150 -18.15 13.27 31.56
C TYR A 150 -18.99 12.08 32.05
N THR A 151 -18.37 11.11 32.71
CA THR A 151 -19.08 10.00 33.35
C THR A 151 -18.69 9.87 34.82
N HIS A 152 -18.95 10.91 35.61
CA HIS A 152 -19.06 10.79 37.08
C HIS A 152 -19.90 11.91 37.69
N SER A 153 -21.21 11.91 37.42
CA SER A 153 -22.25 12.41 38.33
C SER A 153 -23.63 12.30 37.66
N GLY A 154 -24.55 11.54 38.26
CA GLY A 154 -25.98 11.66 37.97
C GLY A 154 -26.60 10.42 37.32
N ASP A 155 -27.22 9.61 38.18
CA ASP A 155 -28.38 8.75 37.96
C ASP A 155 -28.31 7.52 37.04
N ARG A 156 -28.42 6.39 37.74
CA ARG A 156 -28.74 5.05 37.27
C ARG A 156 -30.24 4.99 36.97
N GLU A 157 -30.62 4.91 35.70
CA GLU A 157 -31.70 4.04 35.17
C GLU A 157 -32.04 4.48 33.74
N SER A 158 -32.37 3.50 32.89
CA SER A 158 -32.64 3.61 31.45
C SER A 158 -31.41 3.76 30.56
N TRP A 159 -30.87 2.63 30.08
CA TRP A 159 -30.45 2.34 28.69
C TRP A 159 -29.98 0.87 28.57
N ASN A 160 -30.61 -0.05 29.32
CA ASN A 160 -30.55 -1.47 28.99
C ASN A 160 -31.62 -1.72 27.93
N ILE A 161 -31.25 -1.75 26.65
CA ILE A 161 -31.92 -2.54 25.58
C ILE A 161 -31.16 -2.52 24.23
N ALA A 162 -30.14 -1.69 24.00
CA ALA A 162 -29.53 -1.58 22.65
C ALA A 162 -28.05 -2.01 22.51
N ALA A 163 -27.52 -2.89 23.38
CA ALA A 163 -26.11 -3.30 23.31
C ALA A 163 -25.84 -4.82 23.42
N SER A 164 -26.83 -5.69 23.19
CA SER A 164 -26.65 -7.14 23.36
C SER A 164 -26.35 -7.95 22.10
N ASN A 165 -26.18 -7.35 20.90
CA ASN A 165 -26.21 -8.15 19.66
C ASN A 165 -25.06 -8.04 18.64
N ILE A 166 -23.89 -7.44 18.93
CA ILE A 166 -22.80 -7.39 17.91
C ILE A 166 -21.42 -7.83 18.44
N PHE A 167 -21.33 -8.65 19.49
CA PHE A 167 -20.02 -9.23 19.84
C PHE A 167 -20.09 -10.58 20.56
N THR A 168 -20.27 -11.67 19.82
CA THR A 168 -19.90 -13.02 20.29
C THR A 168 -19.27 -13.88 19.18
N ARG A 169 -18.01 -14.32 19.43
CA ARG A 169 -17.27 -15.53 18.98
C ARG A 169 -17.01 -15.74 17.46
N ALA A 170 -15.77 -15.59 16.91
CA ALA A 170 -14.54 -16.44 17.01
C ALA A 170 -14.63 -17.80 16.26
N PRO A 171 -13.54 -18.55 15.88
CA PRO A 171 -12.08 -18.31 15.99
C PRO A 171 -11.19 -18.71 14.77
N ILE A 172 -9.90 -18.40 14.92
CA ILE A 172 -8.71 -18.80 14.15
C ILE A 172 -8.49 -20.33 14.18
N LYS A 173 -8.15 -20.95 13.04
CA LYS A 173 -7.65 -22.34 12.95
C LYS A 173 -6.16 -22.37 12.62
N THR A 174 -5.32 -22.71 13.60
CA THR A 174 -3.97 -23.25 13.42
C THR A 174 -4.05 -24.77 13.26
N VAL A 175 -3.44 -25.33 12.22
CA VAL A 175 -3.23 -26.78 12.06
C VAL A 175 -1.73 -27.03 12.11
N ARG A 176 -1.27 -27.62 13.22
CA ARG A 176 -0.03 -28.41 13.28
C ARG A 176 -0.39 -29.83 12.85
N SER A 177 0.38 -30.43 11.95
CA SER A 177 0.32 -31.86 11.67
C SER A 177 1.71 -32.46 11.88
N ALA A 178 1.78 -33.43 12.78
CA ALA A 178 2.91 -34.34 12.94
C ALA A 178 2.38 -35.76 12.74
N LYS A 179 2.95 -36.46 11.76
CA LYS A 179 3.36 -37.87 11.82
C LYS A 179 4.52 -38.03 10.85
#